data_AF-A0A0J9XL64-F1
#
_entry.id   AF-A0A0J9XL64-F1
#
_cell.length_a   1.000
_cell.length_b   1.000
_cell.length_c   1.000
_cell.angle_alpha   90.00
_cell.angle_beta   90.00
_cell.angle_gamma   90.00
#
_symmetry.space_group_name_H-M   'P 1'
#
loop_
_entity.id
_entity.type
_entity.pdbx_description
1 polymer ?
#
loop_
_entity_poly.entity_id
_entity_poly.type
_entity_poly.pdbx_seq_one_letter_code
_entity_poly.pdbx_strand_id
1 'polypeptide(L)'
;MDKGFSSILRNSRLATLPKVRASGNPKVVPQGQVIHTTPASLYRKDFGLKRTMPERFSTPYVTVEALDGYEGMTKFNYGSSFYLKHKRFQELGIPSNPKFFEAEKVEKRLGDIKPKQFKRMLANSKAKHAIALNTLAQSNISIEPRNSSALSDGVARVYNITKPTQPFAASSPTVRANAGLGFLLKGSLATAPASSSSLSGVSSVYLSKPVPARSVVGHQNSTSVAVAGFIARAVTTNQNTEKPVNVIVQSCTIRPNGGVTLSTVSAPQQNSSNTSLIGAFHRNPNRNANPGDKWDILSK
;
A
#
# COMPACT_ATOMS: atom_id res chain seq x y z
N MET A 1 -14.69 16.34 -40.20
CA MET A 1 -14.80 14.88 -39.98
C MET A 1 -15.77 14.66 -38.84
N ASP A 2 -16.95 14.16 -39.15
CA ASP A 2 -17.96 13.87 -38.15
C ASP A 2 -17.46 12.73 -37.27
N LYS A 3 -17.40 12.98 -35.96
CA LYS A 3 -17.01 11.93 -35.01
C LYS A 3 -18.14 10.92 -34.98
N GLY A 4 -17.91 9.76 -35.58
CA GLY A 4 -18.86 8.64 -35.54
C GLY A 4 -19.18 8.20 -34.10
N PHE A 5 -20.34 7.57 -33.91
CA PHE A 5 -20.83 7.10 -32.61
C PHE A 5 -19.80 6.27 -31.82
N SER A 6 -18.98 5.46 -32.51
CA SER A 6 -17.92 4.65 -31.90
C SER A 6 -16.88 5.48 -31.16
N SER A 7 -16.55 6.68 -31.66
CA SER A 7 -15.61 7.60 -31.01
C SER A 7 -16.20 8.15 -29.70
N ILE A 8 -17.50 8.48 -29.70
CA ILE A 8 -18.22 8.96 -28.51
C ILE A 8 -18.30 7.84 -27.48
N LEU A 9 -18.67 6.61 -27.89
CA LEU A 9 -18.77 5.47 -26.99
C LEU A 9 -17.42 5.13 -26.35
N ARG A 10 -16.33 5.12 -27.14
CA ARG A 10 -14.97 4.85 -26.64
C ARG A 10 -14.53 5.85 -25.57
N ASN A 11 -14.95 7.10 -25.71
CA ASN A 11 -14.60 8.18 -24.78
C ASN A 11 -15.66 8.39 -23.68
N SER A 12 -16.71 7.58 -23.63
CA SER A 12 -17.75 7.67 -22.61
C SER A 12 -17.21 7.25 -21.24
N ARG A 13 -17.73 7.85 -20.16
CA ARG A 13 -17.33 7.50 -18.78
C ARG A 13 -17.58 6.01 -18.46
N LEU A 14 -18.62 5.42 -19.03
CA LEU A 14 -18.94 4.00 -18.85
C LEU A 14 -17.85 3.10 -19.46
N ALA A 15 -17.35 3.46 -20.65
CA ALA A 15 -16.28 2.70 -21.31
C ALA A 15 -14.92 2.82 -20.59
N THR A 16 -14.71 3.88 -19.79
CA THR A 16 -13.49 4.03 -19.00
C THR A 16 -13.44 3.18 -17.73
N LEU A 17 -14.54 2.51 -17.36
CA LEU A 17 -14.56 1.68 -16.16
C LEU A 17 -13.61 0.48 -16.31
N PRO A 18 -12.68 0.27 -15.36
CA PRO A 18 -11.78 -0.87 -15.41
C PRO A 18 -12.56 -2.17 -15.17
N LYS A 19 -12.13 -3.24 -15.84
CA LYS A 19 -12.66 -4.59 -15.58
C LYS A 19 -12.37 -4.99 -14.13
N VAL A 20 -13.34 -5.64 -13.48
CA VAL A 20 -13.21 -6.15 -12.12
C VAL A 20 -12.02 -7.10 -12.03
N ARG A 21 -11.18 -6.89 -11.02
CA ARG A 21 -10.00 -7.74 -10.79
C ARG A 21 -10.44 -9.03 -10.09
N ALA A 22 -10.34 -10.15 -10.80
CA ALA A 22 -10.67 -11.48 -10.25
C ALA A 22 -9.63 -12.02 -9.25
N SER A 23 -8.48 -11.37 -9.08
CA SER A 23 -7.36 -11.87 -8.28
C SER A 23 -7.14 -11.02 -7.02
N GLY A 24 -7.13 -11.68 -5.86
CA GLY A 24 -6.83 -11.07 -4.56
C GLY A 24 -7.95 -11.25 -3.53
N ASN A 25 -7.62 -11.01 -2.26
CA ASN A 25 -8.60 -11.05 -1.19
C ASN A 25 -9.48 -9.77 -1.24
N PRO A 26 -10.80 -9.87 -1.47
CA PRO A 26 -11.70 -8.71 -1.61
C PRO A 26 -11.78 -7.85 -0.35
N LYS A 27 -11.34 -8.34 0.81
CA LYS A 27 -11.30 -7.58 2.07
C LYS A 27 -10.06 -6.68 2.17
N VAL A 28 -9.02 -6.99 1.38
CA VAL A 28 -7.69 -6.36 1.50
C VAL A 28 -7.49 -5.33 0.39
N VAL A 29 -7.86 -5.66 -0.85
CA VAL A 29 -7.64 -4.82 -2.03
C VAL A 29 -8.97 -4.55 -2.73
N PRO A 30 -9.26 -3.31 -3.17
CA PRO A 30 -10.46 -3.02 -3.94
C PRO A 30 -10.45 -3.77 -5.28
N GLN A 31 -11.54 -4.47 -5.58
CA GLN A 31 -11.67 -5.26 -6.81
C GLN A 31 -12.30 -4.50 -7.98
N GLY A 32 -13.13 -3.48 -7.68
CA GLY A 32 -13.84 -2.67 -8.67
C GLY A 32 -13.67 -1.18 -8.43
N GLN A 33 -13.94 -0.39 -9.46
CA GLN A 33 -13.95 1.07 -9.38
C GLN A 33 -15.15 1.54 -8.55
N VAL A 34 -14.91 2.44 -7.60
CA VAL A 34 -15.98 3.12 -6.88
C VAL A 34 -16.56 4.21 -7.77
N ILE A 35 -17.87 4.17 -7.99
CA ILE A 35 -18.68 5.16 -8.69
C ILE A 35 -19.42 5.99 -7.63
N HIS A 36 -19.35 7.30 -7.78
CA HIS A 36 -20.04 8.26 -6.91
C HIS A 36 -21.14 8.98 -7.71
N THR A 37 -22.29 9.21 -7.07
CA THR A 37 -23.39 9.98 -7.65
C THR A 37 -23.71 11.22 -6.79
N THR A 38 -24.35 12.23 -7.38
CA THR A 38 -24.76 13.44 -6.65
C THR A 38 -25.98 13.15 -5.77
N PRO A 39 -26.28 13.96 -4.73
CA PRO A 39 -27.47 13.76 -3.90
C PRO A 39 -28.79 13.76 -4.70
N ALA A 40 -28.90 14.63 -5.72
CA ALA A 40 -30.08 14.69 -6.58
C ALA A 40 -30.26 13.42 -7.43
N SER A 41 -29.17 12.88 -7.98
CA SER A 41 -29.19 11.61 -8.71
C SER A 41 -29.40 10.41 -7.78
N LEU A 42 -28.85 10.43 -6.57
CA LEU A 42 -29.08 9.41 -5.53
C LEU A 42 -30.55 9.34 -5.11
N TYR A 43 -31.24 10.48 -5.03
CA TYR A 43 -32.68 10.52 -4.76
C TYR A 43 -33.46 9.73 -5.82
N ARG A 44 -33.07 9.87 -7.10
CA ARG A 44 -33.63 9.13 -8.24
C ARG A 44 -33.04 7.73 -8.44
N LYS A 45 -32.10 7.31 -7.58
CA LYS A 45 -31.33 6.07 -7.69
C LYS A 45 -30.58 5.92 -9.02
N ASP A 46 -30.22 7.03 -9.63
CA ASP A 46 -29.50 7.06 -10.89
C ASP A 46 -27.99 7.18 -10.65
N PHE A 47 -27.26 6.23 -11.22
CA PHE A 47 -25.79 6.15 -11.17
C PHE A 47 -25.17 6.26 -12.57
N GLY A 48 -25.95 6.57 -13.61
CA GLY A 48 -25.51 6.51 -15.00
C GLY A 48 -25.19 5.08 -15.45
N LEU A 49 -25.88 4.09 -14.89
CA LEU A 49 -25.77 2.67 -15.22
C LEU A 49 -26.94 2.25 -16.11
N LYS A 50 -26.97 0.98 -16.55
CA LYS A 50 -28.02 0.46 -17.44
C LYS A 50 -29.43 0.62 -16.85
N ARG A 51 -29.57 0.50 -15.53
CA ARG A 51 -30.82 0.63 -14.79
C ARG A 51 -30.59 1.42 -13.50
N THR A 52 -31.68 1.98 -12.96
CA THR A 52 -31.67 2.61 -11.64
C THR A 52 -31.48 1.56 -10.54
N MET A 53 -30.91 1.99 -9.41
CA MET A 53 -30.71 1.12 -8.24
C MET A 53 -32.02 0.94 -7.45
N PRO A 54 -32.15 -0.11 -6.63
CA PRO A 54 -33.31 -0.30 -5.76
C PRO A 54 -33.54 0.88 -4.80
N GLU A 55 -34.80 1.17 -4.48
CA GLU A 55 -35.18 2.32 -3.65
C GLU A 55 -34.54 2.32 -2.25
N ARG A 56 -34.39 1.13 -1.65
CA ARG A 56 -33.76 0.93 -0.34
C ARG A 56 -32.26 1.30 -0.31
N PHE A 57 -31.64 1.51 -1.47
CA PHE A 57 -30.22 1.84 -1.56
C PHE A 57 -29.98 3.31 -1.20
N SER A 58 -29.25 3.58 -0.12
CA SER A 58 -29.07 4.93 0.44
C SER A 58 -27.66 5.51 0.31
N THR A 59 -26.66 4.71 -0.07
CA THR A 59 -25.27 5.16 -0.09
C THR A 59 -24.90 5.77 -1.45
N PRO A 60 -24.17 6.90 -1.52
CA PRO A 60 -23.77 7.50 -2.80
C PRO A 60 -22.62 6.79 -3.51
N TYR A 61 -22.07 5.72 -2.93
CA TYR A 61 -20.89 5.01 -3.44
C TYR A 61 -21.21 3.56 -3.80
N VAL A 62 -20.99 3.18 -5.06
CA VAL A 62 -21.24 1.83 -5.60
C VAL A 62 -19.98 1.29 -6.27
N THR A 63 -19.76 -0.02 -6.19
CA THR A 63 -18.86 -0.74 -7.09
C THR A 63 -19.68 -1.68 -7.96
N VAL A 64 -19.49 -1.64 -9.27
CA VAL A 64 -20.23 -2.48 -10.22
C VAL A 64 -19.39 -3.70 -10.58
N GLU A 65 -19.99 -4.87 -10.51
CA GLU A 65 -19.38 -6.13 -10.96
C GLU A 65 -19.73 -6.41 -12.42
N ALA A 66 -21.03 -6.30 -12.75
CA ALA A 66 -21.54 -6.47 -14.11
C ALA A 66 -22.69 -5.47 -14.35
N LEU A 67 -22.69 -4.84 -15.52
CA LEU A 67 -23.75 -3.88 -15.90
C LEU A 67 -25.10 -4.56 -16.09
N ASP A 68 -25.09 -5.81 -16.55
CA ASP A 68 -26.26 -6.65 -16.75
C ASP A 68 -25.91 -8.11 -16.40
N GLY A 69 -26.58 -8.64 -15.37
CA GLY A 69 -26.48 -10.04 -14.98
C GLY A 69 -27.43 -10.94 -15.79
N TYR A 70 -27.33 -12.25 -15.57
CA TYR A 70 -28.26 -13.23 -16.15
C TYR A 70 -29.71 -13.00 -15.68
N GLU A 71 -29.85 -12.39 -14.51
CA GLU A 71 -31.10 -12.01 -13.87
C GLU A 71 -31.69 -10.72 -14.49
N GLY A 72 -31.01 -10.14 -15.49
CA GLY A 72 -31.35 -8.85 -16.08
C GLY A 72 -31.11 -7.67 -15.14
N MET A 73 -30.43 -7.85 -14.00
CA MET A 73 -30.17 -6.79 -13.03
C MET A 73 -28.69 -6.44 -13.00
N THR A 74 -28.37 -5.17 -12.69
CA THR A 74 -26.98 -4.75 -12.49
C THR A 74 -26.44 -5.39 -11.21
N LYS A 75 -25.32 -6.12 -11.31
CA LYS A 75 -24.64 -6.71 -10.15
C LYS A 75 -23.74 -5.65 -9.54
N PHE A 76 -24.03 -5.24 -8.31
CA PHE A 76 -23.31 -4.19 -7.62
C PHE A 76 -23.09 -4.51 -6.14
N ASN A 77 -22.08 -3.87 -5.55
CA ASN A 77 -21.75 -3.94 -4.13
C ASN A 77 -21.64 -2.52 -3.56
N TYR A 78 -21.79 -2.40 -2.23
CA TYR A 78 -21.57 -1.15 -1.51
C TYR A 78 -20.09 -0.72 -1.62
N GLY A 79 -19.84 0.43 -2.24
CA GLY A 79 -18.49 0.93 -2.49
C GLY A 79 -17.91 1.81 -1.37
N SER A 80 -18.71 2.16 -0.36
CA SER A 80 -18.36 3.16 0.66
C SER A 80 -17.16 2.76 1.52
N SER A 81 -17.02 1.46 1.85
CA SER A 81 -16.00 0.97 2.78
C SER A 81 -14.56 1.29 2.34
N PHE A 82 -14.22 0.97 1.09
CA PHE A 82 -12.87 1.22 0.55
C PHE A 82 -12.60 2.70 0.33
N TYR A 83 -13.56 3.45 -0.20
CA TYR A 83 -13.41 4.89 -0.42
C TYR A 83 -13.17 5.64 0.89
N LEU A 84 -13.99 5.38 1.92
CA LEU A 84 -13.84 6.03 3.23
C LEU A 84 -12.58 5.56 3.96
N LYS A 85 -12.16 4.31 3.77
CA LYS A 85 -10.87 3.83 4.28
C LYS A 85 -9.70 4.55 3.62
N HIS A 86 -9.75 4.77 2.30
CA HIS A 86 -8.74 5.53 1.58
C HIS A 86 -8.70 7.00 2.01
N LYS A 87 -9.85 7.67 2.16
CA LYS A 87 -9.89 9.03 2.73
C LYS A 87 -9.28 9.12 4.13
N ARG A 88 -9.70 8.24 5.03
CA ARG A 88 -9.13 8.18 6.39
C ARG A 88 -7.64 7.92 6.39
N PHE A 89 -7.12 7.14 5.43
CA PHE A 89 -5.68 6.95 5.26
C PHE A 89 -4.98 8.25 4.84
N GLN A 90 -5.53 8.99 3.87
CA GLN A 90 -4.99 10.28 3.44
C GLN A 90 -4.99 11.30 4.57
N GLU A 91 -6.02 11.30 5.42
CA GLU A 91 -6.13 12.16 6.61
C GLU A 91 -5.03 11.89 7.65
N LEU A 92 -4.45 10.68 7.69
CA LEU A 92 -3.31 10.38 8.56
C LEU A 92 -2.06 11.18 8.18
N GLY A 93 -1.93 11.58 6.91
CA GLY A 93 -0.78 12.35 6.42
C GLY A 93 0.54 11.58 6.41
N ILE A 94 0.49 10.24 6.31
CA ILE A 94 1.69 9.40 6.44
C ILE A 94 2.18 8.98 5.06
N PRO A 95 3.48 9.14 4.76
CA PRO A 95 4.05 8.58 3.54
C PRO A 95 4.01 7.05 3.62
N SER A 96 3.43 6.42 2.60
CA SER A 96 3.57 4.97 2.45
C SER A 96 5.00 4.69 2.01
N ASN A 97 5.69 3.81 2.73
CA ASN A 97 7.01 3.34 2.31
C ASN A 97 6.79 2.15 1.40
N PRO A 98 6.93 2.31 0.06
CA PRO A 98 7.15 1.12 -0.73
C PRO A 98 8.48 0.58 -0.23
N LYS A 99 8.52 -0.68 0.21
CA LYS A 99 9.78 -1.40 0.03
C LYS A 99 9.98 -1.33 -1.48
N PHE A 100 10.98 -0.58 -1.93
CA PHE A 100 11.30 -0.46 -3.35
C PHE A 100 11.64 -1.86 -3.83
N PHE A 101 10.61 -2.60 -4.21
CA PHE A 101 10.75 -3.65 -5.18
C PHE A 101 10.90 -2.86 -6.46
N GLU A 102 12.14 -2.72 -6.93
CA GLU A 102 12.35 -2.35 -8.34
C GLU A 102 11.34 -3.17 -9.14
N ALA A 103 10.65 -2.51 -10.06
CA ALA A 103 9.70 -3.16 -10.94
C ALA A 103 10.43 -4.06 -11.95
N GLU A 104 11.37 -4.87 -11.46
CA GLU A 104 11.91 -5.99 -12.17
C GLU A 104 10.73 -6.92 -12.48
N LYS A 105 10.69 -7.32 -13.75
CA LYS A 105 9.62 -8.09 -14.36
C LYS A 105 9.24 -9.24 -13.43
N VAL A 106 8.04 -9.15 -12.80
CA VAL A 106 7.54 -10.05 -11.75
C VAL A 106 7.90 -11.52 -12.03
N GLU A 107 9.02 -11.95 -11.46
CA GLU A 107 9.48 -13.32 -11.61
C GLU A 107 8.69 -14.20 -10.66
N LYS A 108 8.19 -15.33 -11.16
CA LYS A 108 7.42 -16.26 -10.33
C LYS A 108 8.40 -17.12 -9.55
N ARG A 109 8.16 -17.26 -8.26
CA ARG A 109 8.94 -18.19 -7.44
C ARG A 109 8.55 -19.61 -7.72
N LEU A 110 9.54 -20.48 -7.70
CA LEU A 110 9.31 -21.90 -7.86
C LEU A 110 8.32 -22.45 -6.83
N GLY A 111 8.41 -21.99 -5.57
CA GLY A 111 7.52 -22.41 -4.48
C GLY A 111 6.08 -21.88 -4.58
N ASP A 112 5.85 -20.75 -5.28
CA ASP A 112 4.51 -20.16 -5.42
C ASP A 112 3.76 -20.72 -6.64
N ILE A 113 4.44 -21.46 -7.52
CA ILE A 113 3.85 -22.01 -8.74
C ILE A 113 3.04 -23.26 -8.40
N LYS A 114 1.74 -23.23 -8.72
CA LYS A 114 0.85 -24.40 -8.56
C LYS A 114 1.37 -25.59 -9.40
N PRO A 115 1.24 -26.86 -8.94
CA PRO A 115 1.75 -28.03 -9.65
C PRO A 115 1.29 -28.12 -11.12
N LYS A 116 0.03 -27.78 -11.42
CA LYS A 116 -0.50 -27.73 -12.79
C LYS A 116 0.19 -26.69 -13.66
N GLN A 117 0.51 -25.53 -13.11
CA GLN A 117 1.25 -24.48 -13.80
C GLN A 117 2.72 -24.89 -14.00
N PHE A 118 3.31 -25.56 -13.01
CA PHE A 118 4.66 -26.10 -13.10
C PHE A 118 4.78 -27.14 -14.22
N LYS A 119 3.85 -28.10 -14.30
CA LYS A 119 3.79 -29.08 -15.40
C LYS A 119 3.68 -28.41 -16.78
N ARG A 120 2.85 -27.36 -16.91
CA ARG A 120 2.77 -26.58 -18.15
C ARG A 120 4.07 -25.86 -18.48
N MET A 121 4.76 -25.34 -17.46
CA MET A 121 6.05 -24.69 -17.63
C MET A 121 7.12 -25.66 -18.10
N LEU A 122 7.14 -26.89 -17.56
CA LEU A 122 8.02 -27.98 -18.01
C LEU A 122 7.68 -28.44 -19.44
N ALA A 123 6.41 -28.53 -19.82
CA ALA A 123 6.05 -28.85 -21.20
C ALA A 123 6.55 -27.78 -22.19
N ASN A 124 6.45 -26.50 -21.79
CA ASN A 124 6.91 -25.36 -22.57
C ASN A 124 8.42 -25.14 -22.51
N SER A 125 9.17 -25.86 -21.65
CA SER A 125 10.60 -25.64 -21.47
C SER A 125 11.39 -26.08 -22.70
N LYS A 126 10.97 -27.16 -23.37
CA LYS A 126 11.60 -27.63 -24.61
C LYS A 126 11.62 -26.56 -25.70
N ALA A 127 10.50 -25.85 -25.88
CA ALA A 127 10.41 -24.75 -26.85
C ALA A 127 11.25 -23.53 -26.43
N LYS A 128 11.30 -23.23 -25.12
CA LYS A 128 12.11 -22.12 -24.58
C LYS A 128 13.59 -22.42 -24.52
N HIS A 129 14.01 -23.68 -24.59
CA HIS A 129 15.41 -24.09 -24.53
C HIS A 129 16.23 -23.50 -25.69
N ALA A 130 15.70 -23.52 -26.91
CA ALA A 130 16.38 -22.90 -28.06
C ALA A 130 16.57 -21.38 -27.86
N ILE A 131 15.56 -20.69 -27.32
CA ILE A 131 15.64 -19.28 -26.98
C ILE A 131 16.69 -19.05 -25.88
N ALA A 132 16.77 -19.95 -24.90
CA ALA A 132 17.76 -19.89 -23.83
C ALA A 132 19.20 -20.01 -24.37
N LEU A 133 19.45 -20.95 -25.27
CA LEU A 133 20.76 -21.09 -25.91
C LEU A 133 21.14 -19.85 -26.71
N ASN A 134 20.20 -19.28 -27.48
CA ASN A 134 20.45 -18.06 -28.25
C ASN A 134 20.72 -16.85 -27.34
N THR A 135 20.01 -16.73 -26.23
CA THR A 135 20.24 -15.64 -25.26
C THR A 135 21.55 -15.81 -24.51
N LEU A 136 21.95 -17.05 -24.20
CA LEU A 136 23.27 -17.35 -23.63
C LEU A 136 24.39 -17.03 -24.62
N ALA A 137 24.23 -17.36 -25.90
CA ALA A 137 25.20 -17.04 -26.95
C ALA A 137 25.34 -15.52 -27.19
N GLN A 138 24.26 -14.75 -27.01
CA GLN A 138 24.27 -13.29 -27.11
C GLN A 138 24.84 -12.60 -25.87
N SER A 139 24.69 -13.22 -24.69
CA SER A 139 25.35 -12.71 -23.50
C SER A 139 26.83 -13.06 -23.61
N ASN A 140 27.74 -12.08 -23.64
CA ASN A 140 29.20 -12.28 -23.58
C ASN A 140 29.67 -12.85 -22.22
N ILE A 141 28.88 -13.73 -21.61
CA ILE A 141 29.23 -14.47 -20.42
C ILE A 141 30.21 -15.54 -20.89
N SER A 142 31.51 -15.31 -20.65
CA SER A 142 32.52 -16.34 -20.86
C SER A 142 32.09 -17.59 -20.09
N ILE A 143 31.79 -18.66 -20.82
CA ILE A 143 31.41 -19.98 -20.28
C ILE A 143 32.68 -20.63 -19.75
N GLU A 144 33.27 -20.03 -18.72
CA GLU A 144 34.25 -20.74 -17.93
C GLU A 144 33.49 -21.68 -16.97
N PRO A 145 33.93 -22.94 -16.81
CA PRO A 145 33.26 -23.93 -15.96
C PRO A 145 33.14 -23.54 -14.48
N ARG A 146 33.82 -22.46 -14.05
CA ARG A 146 33.76 -21.92 -12.69
C ARG A 146 32.59 -20.97 -12.42
N ASN A 147 31.86 -20.48 -13.43
CA ASN A 147 30.78 -19.50 -13.29
C ASN A 147 29.36 -20.10 -13.41
N SER A 148 29.08 -21.18 -12.68
CA SER A 148 27.75 -21.83 -12.64
C SER A 148 26.62 -20.89 -12.17
N SER A 149 26.97 -19.84 -11.42
CA SER A 149 26.05 -18.78 -11.00
C SER A 149 25.53 -17.94 -12.17
N ALA A 150 26.37 -17.57 -13.14
CA ALA A 150 25.97 -16.76 -14.29
C ALA A 150 25.06 -17.54 -15.26
N LEU A 151 25.34 -18.84 -15.46
CA LEU A 151 24.49 -19.71 -16.26
C LEU A 151 23.10 -19.87 -15.64
N SER A 152 23.03 -20.05 -14.31
CA SER A 152 21.75 -20.12 -13.60
C SER A 152 20.97 -18.81 -13.62
N ASP A 153 21.64 -17.65 -13.67
CA ASP A 153 20.99 -16.34 -13.90
C ASP A 153 20.40 -16.22 -15.30
N GLY A 154 21.14 -16.64 -16.33
CA GLY A 154 20.65 -16.64 -17.71
C GLY A 154 19.39 -17.51 -17.86
N VAL A 155 19.42 -18.72 -17.31
CA VAL A 155 18.26 -19.62 -17.31
C VAL A 155 17.09 -19.03 -16.51
N ALA A 156 17.34 -18.53 -15.29
CA ALA A 156 16.33 -17.87 -14.46
C ALA A 156 15.59 -16.76 -15.22
N ARG A 157 16.32 -15.89 -15.95
CA ARG A 157 15.74 -14.81 -16.76
C ARG A 157 14.88 -15.31 -17.91
N VAL A 158 15.31 -16.34 -18.64
CA VAL A 158 14.54 -16.92 -19.76
C VAL A 158 13.21 -17.49 -19.27
N TYR A 159 13.22 -18.10 -18.09
CA TYR A 159 12.01 -18.65 -17.48
C TYR A 159 11.23 -17.64 -16.64
N ASN A 160 11.76 -16.44 -16.39
CA ASN A 160 11.24 -15.42 -15.46
C ASN A 160 11.01 -16.02 -14.06
N ILE A 161 12.02 -16.70 -13.52
CA ILE A 161 12.00 -17.35 -12.21
C ILE A 161 13.04 -16.70 -11.31
N THR A 162 12.64 -16.27 -10.11
CA THR A 162 13.57 -15.66 -9.15
C THR A 162 14.44 -16.73 -8.50
N LYS A 163 15.75 -16.48 -8.42
CA LYS A 163 16.66 -17.36 -7.68
C LYS A 163 16.23 -17.48 -6.21
N PRO A 164 16.27 -18.69 -5.62
CA PRO A 164 15.88 -18.92 -4.22
C PRO A 164 16.90 -18.40 -3.20
N THR A 165 17.97 -17.70 -3.62
CA THR A 165 19.14 -17.36 -2.78
C THR A 165 18.83 -16.46 -1.58
N GLN A 166 17.64 -15.86 -1.50
CA GLN A 166 17.20 -15.10 -0.34
C GLN A 166 16.12 -15.90 0.42
N PRO A 167 16.45 -16.53 1.57
CA PRO A 167 15.55 -17.44 2.28
C PRO A 167 14.24 -16.80 2.80
N PHE A 168 14.07 -15.48 2.71
CA PHE A 168 12.91 -14.77 3.23
C PHE A 168 12.41 -13.62 2.36
N ALA A 169 12.84 -13.50 1.11
CA ALA A 169 12.21 -12.51 0.24
C ALA A 169 10.70 -12.84 0.22
N ALA A 170 9.79 -11.86 0.18
CA ALA A 170 8.33 -12.12 0.16
C ALA A 170 7.85 -12.28 -1.30
N SER A 171 6.76 -13.03 -1.54
CA SER A 171 6.24 -13.33 -2.89
C SER A 171 6.17 -12.09 -3.79
N SER A 172 6.25 -12.27 -5.11
CA SER A 172 6.29 -11.15 -6.05
C SER A 172 5.10 -10.21 -5.80
N PRO A 173 5.31 -8.90 -5.58
CA PRO A 173 4.22 -8.01 -5.20
C PRO A 173 3.20 -7.92 -6.33
N THR A 174 1.94 -8.25 -6.02
CA THR A 174 0.82 -8.05 -6.96
C THR A 174 0.48 -6.57 -7.11
N VAL A 175 0.95 -5.75 -6.16
CA VAL A 175 0.67 -4.33 -6.06
C VAL A 175 1.97 -3.55 -6.17
N ARG A 176 2.04 -2.62 -7.14
CA ARG A 176 3.24 -1.81 -7.39
C ARG A 176 3.32 -0.64 -6.41
N ALA A 177 4.54 -0.36 -5.94
CA ALA A 177 4.89 0.83 -5.14
C ALA A 177 3.90 1.09 -3.98
N ASN A 178 3.22 2.23 -4.01
CA ASN A 178 2.35 2.73 -2.93
C ASN A 178 0.90 2.24 -3.02
N ALA A 179 0.59 1.31 -3.93
CA ALA A 179 -0.78 0.85 -4.21
C ALA A 179 -1.78 1.96 -4.61
N GLY A 180 -1.31 3.18 -4.86
CA GLY A 180 -2.16 4.36 -5.05
C GLY A 180 -2.82 4.88 -3.76
N LEU A 181 -2.37 4.47 -2.56
CA LEU A 181 -2.97 4.89 -1.29
C LEU A 181 -2.51 6.29 -0.83
N GLY A 182 -1.26 6.65 -1.13
CA GLY A 182 -0.68 7.92 -0.73
C GLY A 182 0.50 8.29 -1.61
N PHE A 183 0.61 9.58 -1.90
CA PHE A 183 1.67 10.17 -2.72
C PHE A 183 2.55 11.14 -1.94
N LEU A 184 2.37 11.19 -0.62
CA LEU A 184 3.21 12.00 0.26
C LEU A 184 4.63 11.43 0.28
N LEU A 185 5.61 12.32 0.13
CA LEU A 185 7.02 11.99 0.24
C LEU A 185 7.46 12.06 1.71
N LYS A 186 8.49 11.28 2.05
CA LYS A 186 9.15 11.40 3.36
C LYS A 186 9.73 12.80 3.52
N GLY A 187 9.67 13.33 4.75
CA GLY A 187 10.21 14.65 5.08
C GLY A 187 9.22 15.80 4.97
N SER A 188 7.98 15.55 4.54
CA SER A 188 6.91 16.54 4.65
C SER A 188 6.60 16.82 6.12
N LEU A 189 6.63 18.10 6.51
CA LEU A 189 6.23 18.56 7.84
C LEU A 189 4.87 19.23 7.75
N ALA A 190 3.98 18.95 8.70
CA ALA A 190 2.69 19.63 8.80
C ALA A 190 2.77 20.70 9.89
N THR A 191 2.53 21.94 9.50
CA THR A 191 2.36 23.06 10.43
C THR A 191 0.90 23.17 10.81
N ALA A 192 0.59 23.16 12.11
CA ALA A 192 -0.73 23.52 12.61
C ALA A 192 -0.67 24.93 13.20
N PRO A 193 -1.74 25.74 13.08
CA PRO A 193 -1.83 26.98 13.85
C PRO A 193 -1.67 26.64 15.34
N ALA A 194 -0.96 27.50 16.06
CA ALA A 194 -0.82 27.41 17.51
C ALA A 194 -2.23 27.30 18.11
N SER A 195 -2.53 26.23 18.84
CA SER A 195 -3.77 26.18 19.59
C SER A 195 -3.75 27.30 20.61
N SER A 196 -4.90 27.91 20.90
CA SER A 196 -5.05 28.98 21.91
C SER A 196 -4.56 28.58 23.32
N SER A 197 -4.33 27.27 23.55
CA SER A 197 -3.74 26.71 24.76
C SER A 197 -2.20 26.73 24.79
N SER A 198 -1.53 27.00 23.68
CA SER A 198 -0.07 27.16 23.67
C SER A 198 0.29 28.62 23.96
N LEU A 199 0.77 28.87 25.18
CA LEU A 199 1.08 30.21 25.71
C LEU A 199 2.10 31.02 24.89
N SER A 200 2.72 30.41 23.88
CA SER A 200 3.84 31.00 23.14
C SER A 200 3.47 31.53 21.74
N GLY A 201 2.25 31.30 21.23
CA GLY A 201 1.88 31.71 19.86
C GLY A 201 2.72 31.08 18.73
N VAL A 202 3.63 30.15 19.07
CA VAL A 202 4.51 29.48 18.11
C VAL A 202 3.75 28.33 17.48
N SER A 203 3.64 28.34 16.15
CA SER A 203 3.07 27.22 15.39
C SER A 203 3.80 25.93 15.70
N SER A 204 3.05 24.93 16.15
CA SER A 204 3.59 23.62 16.43
C SER A 204 3.83 22.86 15.12
N VAL A 205 5.07 22.41 14.91
CA VAL A 205 5.44 21.52 13.83
C VAL A 205 5.33 20.09 14.33
N TYR A 206 4.40 19.32 13.76
CA TYR A 206 4.24 17.91 14.12
C TYR A 206 4.69 17.01 12.97
N LEU A 207 5.49 15.99 13.31
CA LEU A 207 5.82 14.89 12.39
C LEU A 207 4.61 13.99 12.12
N SER A 208 3.72 13.85 13.09
CA SER A 208 2.56 12.97 13.03
C SER A 208 1.49 13.39 14.05
N LYS A 209 0.21 13.36 13.65
CA LYS A 209 -0.91 13.68 14.53
C LYS A 209 -1.33 12.44 15.34
N PRO A 210 -1.71 12.58 16.62
CA PRO A 210 -2.33 11.48 17.37
C PRO A 210 -3.71 11.15 16.76
N VAL A 211 -4.03 9.87 16.67
CA VAL A 211 -5.26 9.36 16.05
C VAL A 211 -5.93 8.37 16.98
N PRO A 212 -7.27 8.43 17.16
CA PRO A 212 -7.98 7.45 17.96
C PRO A 212 -7.92 6.07 17.30
N ALA A 213 -7.57 5.07 18.10
CA ALA A 213 -7.51 3.68 17.74
C ALA A 213 -8.41 2.85 18.65
N ARG A 214 -8.88 1.72 18.15
CA ARG A 214 -9.59 0.72 18.97
C ARG A 214 -8.70 -0.49 19.16
N SER A 215 -8.60 -1.00 20.39
CA SER A 215 -7.94 -2.28 20.63
C SER A 215 -8.70 -3.39 19.90
N VAL A 216 -7.96 -4.25 19.19
CA VAL A 216 -8.49 -5.45 18.55
C VAL A 216 -7.81 -6.63 19.20
N VAL A 217 -8.62 -7.55 19.76
CA VAL A 217 -8.10 -8.77 20.39
C VAL A 217 -7.33 -9.57 19.34
N GLY A 218 -6.01 -9.56 19.47
CA GLY A 218 -5.11 -10.34 18.63
C GLY A 218 -4.99 -11.77 19.12
N HIS A 219 -4.44 -12.65 18.27
CA HIS A 219 -4.12 -14.01 18.67
C HIS A 219 -2.88 -13.99 19.59
N GLN A 220 -3.06 -14.58 20.78
CA GLN A 220 -2.08 -14.90 21.84
C GLN A 220 -0.77 -14.09 21.86
N ASN A 221 -0.82 -12.87 22.40
CA ASN A 221 0.31 -11.97 22.76
C ASN A 221 0.63 -10.85 21.77
N SER A 222 -0.06 -10.75 20.63
CA SER A 222 0.07 -9.57 19.76
C SER A 222 -1.07 -8.58 20.02
N THR A 223 -0.74 -7.41 20.58
CA THR A 223 -1.70 -6.30 20.68
C THR A 223 -1.82 -5.64 19.31
N SER A 224 -2.98 -5.83 18.68
CA SER A 224 -3.31 -5.18 17.41
C SER A 224 -4.29 -4.05 17.68
N VAL A 225 -4.17 -2.96 16.95
CA VAL A 225 -5.10 -1.82 17.07
C VAL A 225 -5.69 -1.48 15.70
N ALA A 226 -6.98 -1.18 15.67
CA ALA A 226 -7.66 -0.70 14.48
C ALA A 226 -7.52 0.82 14.40
N VAL A 227 -6.84 1.31 13.36
CA VAL A 227 -6.63 2.74 13.08
C VAL A 227 -7.13 3.04 11.68
N ALA A 228 -8.02 4.03 11.53
CA ALA A 228 -8.52 4.47 10.22
C ALA A 228 -9.12 3.36 9.33
N GLY A 229 -9.58 2.24 9.92
CA GLY A 229 -10.09 1.08 9.19
C GLY A 229 -9.02 0.08 8.72
N PHE A 230 -7.79 0.21 9.20
CA PHE A 230 -6.67 -0.72 9.02
C PHE A 230 -6.29 -1.36 10.35
N ILE A 231 -5.70 -2.56 10.29
CA ILE A 231 -5.11 -3.22 11.45
C ILE A 231 -3.63 -2.84 11.53
N ALA A 232 -3.24 -2.29 12.67
CA ALA A 232 -1.90 -1.87 12.99
C ALA A 232 -1.30 -2.76 14.09
N ARG A 233 0.02 -2.93 14.06
CA ARG A 233 0.76 -3.52 15.17
C ARG A 233 0.99 -2.42 16.22
N ALA A 234 0.53 -2.63 17.44
CA ALA A 234 0.82 -1.75 18.57
C ALA A 234 2.12 -2.20 19.25
N VAL A 235 2.96 -1.23 19.63
CA VAL A 235 4.22 -1.51 20.35
C VAL A 235 3.99 -1.65 21.85
N THR A 236 2.95 -1.02 22.42
CA THR A 236 2.75 -1.01 23.88
C THR A 236 1.31 -0.57 24.22
N THR A 237 0.39 -1.52 24.34
CA THR A 237 -0.93 -1.23 24.93
C THR A 237 -1.39 -2.47 25.69
N ASN A 238 -1.08 -2.55 26.98
CA ASN A 238 -1.51 -3.65 27.87
C ASN A 238 -2.95 -3.46 28.38
N GLN A 239 -3.75 -2.62 27.72
CA GLN A 239 -5.10 -2.31 28.17
C GLN A 239 -6.12 -2.91 27.19
N ASN A 240 -6.78 -3.98 27.62
CA ASN A 240 -8.03 -4.45 27.04
C ASN A 240 -9.14 -3.47 27.45
N THR A 241 -9.14 -2.29 26.87
CA THR A 241 -10.18 -1.30 27.12
C THR A 241 -11.02 -1.15 25.86
N GLU A 242 -12.34 -1.22 26.01
CA GLU A 242 -13.31 -0.87 24.96
C GLU A 242 -13.19 0.60 24.54
N LYS A 243 -12.56 1.41 25.40
CA LYS A 243 -12.30 2.83 25.19
C LYS A 243 -11.29 3.04 24.07
N PRO A 244 -11.53 4.01 23.17
CA PRO A 244 -10.55 4.37 22.16
C PRO A 244 -9.26 4.88 22.81
N VAL A 245 -8.11 4.43 22.32
CA VAL A 245 -6.78 4.84 22.76
C VAL A 245 -6.17 5.72 21.68
N ASN A 246 -5.58 6.85 22.06
CA ASN A 246 -4.87 7.69 21.11
C ASN A 246 -3.49 7.08 20.80
N VAL A 247 -3.20 6.89 19.51
CA VAL A 247 -1.93 6.36 19.04
C VAL A 247 -1.33 7.29 17.99
N ILE A 248 -0.01 7.26 17.88
CA ILE A 248 0.74 7.90 16.82
C ILE A 248 1.14 6.81 15.83
N VAL A 249 0.79 7.00 14.56
CA VAL A 249 1.18 6.07 13.50
C VAL A 249 2.54 6.50 12.95
N GLN A 250 3.56 5.65 13.11
CA GLN A 250 4.94 5.96 12.77
C GLN A 250 5.29 5.62 11.32
N SER A 251 4.79 4.51 10.82
CA SER A 251 5.10 4.06 9.46
C SER A 251 3.99 3.20 8.86
N CYS A 252 3.94 3.20 7.52
CA CYS A 252 3.04 2.39 6.73
C CYS A 252 3.86 1.53 5.76
N THR A 253 3.66 0.21 5.81
CA THR A 253 4.26 -0.75 4.87
C THR A 253 3.16 -1.47 4.10
N ILE A 254 3.31 -1.58 2.79
CA ILE A 254 2.41 -2.35 1.93
C ILE A 254 3.03 -3.73 1.69
N ARG A 255 2.28 -4.78 2.03
CA ARG A 255 2.68 -6.17 1.83
C ARG A 255 2.48 -6.58 0.36
N PRO A 256 3.19 -7.60 -0.13
CA PRO A 256 3.06 -8.07 -1.52
C PRO A 256 1.65 -8.48 -1.94
N ASN A 257 0.81 -8.89 -0.99
CA ASN A 257 -0.60 -9.23 -1.22
C ASN A 257 -1.52 -7.99 -1.32
N GLY A 258 -0.96 -6.77 -1.28
CA GLY A 258 -1.69 -5.50 -1.25
C GLY A 258 -2.19 -5.09 0.14
N GLY A 259 -1.92 -5.89 1.18
CA GLY A 259 -2.32 -5.58 2.53
C GLY A 259 -1.49 -4.48 3.15
N VAL A 260 -2.13 -3.49 3.76
CA VAL A 260 -1.47 -2.41 4.48
C VAL A 260 -1.20 -2.86 5.91
N THR A 261 0.02 -2.62 6.39
CA THR A 261 0.41 -2.82 7.79
C THR A 261 0.93 -1.49 8.33
N LEU A 262 0.31 -1.03 9.40
CA LEU A 262 0.69 0.19 10.10
C LEU A 262 1.50 -0.17 11.36
N SER A 263 2.51 0.63 11.66
CA SER A 263 3.24 0.59 12.93
C SER A 263 2.83 1.78 13.78
N THR A 264 2.47 1.52 15.03
CA THR A 264 1.90 2.52 15.94
C THR A 264 2.61 2.51 17.29
N VAL A 265 2.71 3.69 17.89
CA VAL A 265 3.20 3.90 19.26
C VAL A 265 2.13 4.65 20.05
N SER A 266 2.04 4.38 21.35
CA SER A 266 1.09 5.07 22.23
C SER A 266 1.35 6.58 22.18
N ALA A 267 0.30 7.38 22.01
CA ALA A 267 0.45 8.83 22.14
C ALA A 267 0.79 9.16 23.60
N PRO A 268 1.70 10.12 23.86
CA PRO A 268 1.94 10.58 25.22
C PRO A 268 0.60 11.05 25.79
N GLN A 269 0.18 10.45 26.91
CA GLN A 269 -0.99 10.93 27.62
C GLN A 269 -0.65 12.35 28.06
N GLN A 270 -1.44 13.33 27.62
CA GLN A 270 -1.39 14.66 28.19
C GLN A 270 -1.92 14.54 29.62
N ASN A 271 -1.07 14.06 30.52
CA ASN A 271 -1.35 14.15 31.94
C ASN A 271 -1.46 15.64 32.23
N SER A 272 -2.64 16.06 32.67
CA SER A 272 -3.01 17.43 33.00
C SER A 272 -2.25 18.01 34.21
N SER A 273 -1.08 17.45 34.54
CA SER A 273 -0.17 17.95 35.55
C SER A 273 0.98 18.68 34.86
N ASN A 274 0.84 20.00 34.77
CA ASN A 274 1.89 21.01 34.53
C ASN A 274 3.32 20.45 34.46
N THR A 275 3.83 20.22 33.26
CA THR A 275 5.27 20.13 33.03
C THR A 275 5.60 20.71 31.67
N SER A 276 6.33 21.82 31.70
CA SER A 276 6.92 22.53 30.57
C SER A 276 7.87 21.63 29.79
N LEU A 277 7.43 21.15 28.63
CA LEU A 277 8.30 20.48 27.66
C LEU A 277 8.96 21.51 26.74
N ILE A 278 10.01 22.17 27.25
CA ILE A 278 11.10 22.67 26.41
C ILE A 278 12.06 21.50 26.21
N GLY A 279 12.41 21.23 24.95
CA GLY A 279 13.06 20.00 24.51
C GLY A 279 14.34 19.63 25.27
N ALA A 280 14.32 18.47 25.92
CA ALA A 280 15.52 17.74 26.29
C ALA A 280 15.83 16.72 25.19
N PHE A 281 16.45 17.18 24.10
CA PHE A 281 17.36 16.29 23.38
C PHE A 281 18.50 15.98 24.34
N HIS A 282 18.46 14.80 24.97
CA HIS A 282 19.59 14.27 25.72
C HIS A 282 20.80 14.17 24.79
N ARG A 283 21.67 15.19 24.83
CA ARG A 283 23.09 15.00 24.54
C ARG A 283 23.57 14.00 25.58
N ASN A 284 23.99 12.83 25.12
CA ASN A 284 24.69 11.84 25.93
C ASN A 284 26.01 12.49 26.43
N PRO A 285 26.18 12.80 27.74
CA PRO A 285 27.37 13.50 28.22
C PRO A 285 28.60 12.59 28.34
N ASN A 286 28.53 11.33 27.91
CA ASN A 286 29.62 10.35 28.10
C ASN A 286 30.39 10.01 26.81
N ARG A 287 30.60 11.00 25.93
CA ARG A 287 31.62 10.90 24.89
C ARG A 287 32.85 11.68 25.35
N ASN A 288 33.80 10.96 25.95
CA ASN A 288 35.18 11.41 26.11
C ASN A 288 35.72 11.75 24.71
N ALA A 289 35.70 13.05 24.39
CA ALA A 289 36.33 13.59 23.21
C ALA A 289 37.83 13.66 23.48
N ASN A 290 38.60 12.82 22.78
CA ASN A 290 40.04 13.01 22.66
C ASN A 290 40.31 14.40 22.03
N PRO A 291 41.15 15.24 22.64
CA PRO A 291 41.55 16.50 22.05
C PRO A 291 42.63 16.23 20.99
N GLY A 292 42.21 16.02 19.73
CA GLY A 292 43.15 15.64 18.67
C GLY A 292 42.87 16.14 17.26
N ASP A 293 41.61 16.39 16.88
CA ASP A 293 41.30 16.66 15.47
C ASP A 293 40.98 18.13 15.20
N LYS A 294 42.05 18.91 14.94
CA LYS A 294 41.97 20.16 14.20
C LYS A 294 41.60 19.84 12.75
N TRP A 295 40.43 20.31 12.32
CA TRP A 295 40.09 20.38 10.91
C TRP A 295 40.37 21.80 10.40
N ASP A 296 41.44 21.93 9.63
CA ASP A 296 41.74 23.12 8.84
C ASP A 296 40.68 23.26 7.74
N ILE A 297 39.94 24.38 7.80
CA ILE A 297 39.04 24.80 6.73
C ILE A 297 39.87 25.56 5.72
N LEU A 298 40.24 24.91 4.62
CA LEU A 298 40.76 25.56 3.43
C LEU A 298 39.59 26.22 2.68
N SER A 299 39.66 27.54 2.58
CA SER A 299 38.87 28.36 1.68
C SER A 299 39.36 28.20 0.24
N LYS A 300 38.41 27.92 -0.67
CA LYS A 300 38.40 28.37 -2.06
C LYS A 300 36.96 28.65 -2.47
#